data_AF-A0A959C4L9-F1
#
_entry.id   AF-A0A959C4L9-F1
#
_cell.length_a   1.000
_cell.length_b   1.000
_cell.length_c   1.000
_cell.angle_alpha   90.00
_cell.angle_beta   90.00
_cell.angle_gamma   90.00
#
_symmetry.space_group_name_H-M   'P 1'
#
loop_
_entity.id
_entity.type
_entity.pdbx_description
1 polymer ?
#
loop_
_entity_poly.entity_id
_entity_poly.type
_entity_poly.pdbx_seq_one_letter_code
_entity_poly.pdbx_strand_id
1 'polypeptide(L)'
;MQFKNKDAKLRGFIGNTVQIWRAVLPITDYIGQLGGGVYNNINVTYEPWVNQGSNAHRGWAAASTLNALAEFRGQAQADGIAAPPNLDMYLTSDRGDGFALMKKELGPVRVYAAMELGLLQANFFKFLAWHVLGTSNYDLIYPVIPDMMIGVEDEESDELRTTIYHELAHASHFTNVGPDYWMLLATAEIGADGWGDENSQDAGRISICESWAEHIGETYTHRRYLGNNSIFGDWERRLETTRNDTTDHVPIGLHHGLIDVANVLDANACDRTRPPQCGPIVDNVSGFSNSQLFSVLTPQVSNIEVYRDRIVDVLLPSVPGNTAQGIDDLFNSY
;
A
#
# COMPACT_ATOMS: atom_id res chain seq x y z
N MET A 1 -12.46 24.96 1.61
CA MET A 1 -12.53 23.48 1.63
C MET A 1 -11.37 22.93 2.45
N GLN A 2 -11.57 21.85 3.21
CA GLN A 2 -10.50 21.11 3.88
C GLN A 2 -10.49 19.68 3.34
N PHE A 3 -9.31 19.14 3.06
CA PHE A 3 -9.16 17.75 2.63
C PHE A 3 -9.18 16.82 3.85
N LYS A 4 -10.37 16.66 4.41
CA LYS A 4 -10.67 15.74 5.51
C LYS A 4 -12.12 15.28 5.46
N ASN A 5 -12.37 14.05 5.86
CA ASN A 5 -13.70 13.50 6.10
C ASN A 5 -13.66 12.60 7.35
N LYS A 6 -14.68 11.77 7.54
CA LYS A 6 -14.74 10.83 8.68
C LYS A 6 -13.70 9.69 8.57
N ASP A 7 -13.20 9.42 7.36
CA ASP A 7 -12.33 8.29 7.04
C ASP A 7 -10.85 8.70 7.00
N ALA A 8 -10.54 9.95 6.63
CA ALA A 8 -9.17 10.45 6.66
C ALA A 8 -9.04 11.96 6.85
N LYS A 9 -7.85 12.38 7.27
CA LYS A 9 -7.36 13.75 7.26
C LYS A 9 -6.04 13.78 6.48
N LEU A 10 -5.95 14.61 5.45
CA LEU A 10 -4.71 14.79 4.69
C LEU A 10 -3.97 16.04 5.12
N ARG A 11 -2.67 15.89 5.34
CA ARG A 11 -1.73 16.96 5.67
C ARG A 11 -0.43 16.77 4.88
N GLY A 12 0.55 17.64 5.13
CA GLY A 12 1.84 17.60 4.47
C GLY A 12 1.93 18.57 3.29
N PHE A 13 2.76 18.18 2.33
CA PHE A 13 3.27 18.95 1.20
C PHE A 13 4.51 19.80 1.51
N ILE A 14 5.61 19.09 1.78
CA ILE A 14 6.97 19.61 1.84
C ILE A 14 7.54 19.52 0.42
N GLY A 15 7.78 20.68 -0.22
CA GLY A 15 8.79 20.80 -1.26
C GLY A 15 10.13 21.19 -0.62
N ASN A 16 10.96 22.00 -1.27
CA ASN A 16 12.28 22.43 -0.73
C ASN A 16 12.24 23.34 0.53
N THR A 17 11.09 23.55 1.19
CA THR A 17 11.00 24.40 2.38
C THR A 17 9.96 23.84 3.36
N VAL A 18 10.42 23.43 4.54
CA VAL A 18 9.57 22.87 5.58
C VAL A 18 8.84 23.99 6.33
N GLN A 19 7.51 23.92 6.28
CA GLN A 19 6.63 24.77 7.08
C GLN A 19 5.93 23.87 8.10
N ILE A 20 6.27 24.01 9.39
CA ILE A 20 5.79 23.13 10.48
C ILE A 20 4.26 23.02 10.49
N TRP A 21 3.54 24.09 10.19
CA TRP A 21 2.08 24.06 10.13
C TRP A 21 1.54 23.13 9.02
N ARG A 22 2.26 22.93 7.91
CA ARG A 22 1.90 21.95 6.88
C ARG A 22 2.06 20.52 7.36
N ALA A 23 2.98 20.29 8.31
CA ALA A 23 3.17 18.97 8.90
C ALA A 23 2.07 18.59 9.90
N VAL A 24 1.19 19.50 10.32
CA VAL A 24 0.16 19.19 11.34
C VAL A 24 -1.27 19.54 10.91
N LEU A 25 -1.45 20.61 10.13
CA LEU A 25 -2.76 21.08 9.71
C LEU A 25 -3.23 20.37 8.43
N PRO A 26 -4.54 20.16 8.29
CA PRO A 26 -5.11 19.64 7.05
C PRO A 26 -4.73 20.50 5.84
N ILE A 27 -4.62 19.88 4.67
CA ILE A 27 -4.57 20.61 3.39
C ILE A 27 -5.90 21.36 3.23
N THR A 28 -5.81 22.62 2.83
CA THR A 28 -6.96 23.50 2.62
C THR A 28 -6.86 24.21 1.31
N ASP A 29 -7.99 24.38 0.65
CA ASP A 29 -8.10 25.18 -0.57
C ASP A 29 -9.31 26.12 -0.50
N TYR A 30 -9.15 27.33 -1.02
CA TYR A 30 -10.21 28.34 -1.05
C TYR A 30 -10.92 28.30 -2.40
N ILE A 31 -12.10 27.69 -2.40
CA ILE A 31 -12.94 27.49 -3.60
C ILE A 31 -14.00 28.59 -3.78
N GLY A 32 -13.81 29.75 -3.14
CA GLY A 32 -14.78 30.85 -3.12
C GLY A 32 -15.78 30.79 -1.96
N GLN A 33 -16.62 31.82 -1.87
CA GLN A 33 -17.74 31.90 -0.94
C GLN A 33 -19.01 31.48 -1.66
N LEU A 34 -19.62 30.38 -1.21
CA LEU A 34 -20.93 29.95 -1.69
C LEU A 34 -22.00 30.58 -0.80
N GLY A 35 -22.86 31.42 -1.38
CA GLY A 35 -24.01 31.99 -0.68
C GLY A 35 -25.25 31.13 -0.88
N GLY A 36 -25.95 30.78 0.21
CA GLY A 36 -27.16 29.95 0.16
C GLY A 36 -27.12 28.75 1.10
N GLY A 37 -27.94 27.72 0.80
CA GLY A 37 -28.20 26.56 1.66
C GLY A 37 -27.03 25.58 1.85
N VAL A 38 -27.35 24.37 2.34
CA VAL A 38 -26.36 23.29 2.51
C VAL A 38 -26.10 22.63 1.16
N TYR A 39 -24.87 22.75 0.65
CA TYR A 39 -24.43 22.12 -0.59
C TYR A 39 -23.72 20.79 -0.29
N ASN A 40 -24.11 19.71 -0.96
CA ASN A 40 -23.53 18.37 -0.81
C ASN A 40 -23.00 17.78 -2.14
N ASN A 41 -23.00 18.56 -3.23
CA ASN A 41 -22.68 18.11 -4.58
C ASN A 41 -21.81 19.12 -5.36
N ILE A 42 -20.93 19.85 -4.67
CA ILE A 42 -19.98 20.76 -5.34
C ILE A 42 -18.88 19.91 -5.96
N ASN A 43 -18.74 20.00 -7.29
CA ASN A 43 -17.61 19.42 -7.98
C ASN A 43 -16.48 20.45 -8.09
N VAL A 44 -15.26 20.04 -7.72
CA VAL A 44 -14.05 20.85 -7.86
C VAL A 44 -13.04 20.02 -8.64
N THR A 45 -12.63 20.53 -9.80
CA THR A 45 -11.61 19.89 -10.63
C THR A 45 -10.25 20.51 -10.32
N TYR A 46 -9.27 19.65 -10.06
CA TYR A 46 -7.87 20.02 -9.97
C TYR A 46 -7.18 19.48 -11.22
N GLU A 47 -6.61 20.37 -12.03
CA GLU A 47 -5.88 20.00 -13.24
C GLU A 47 -4.55 19.31 -12.89
N PRO A 48 -4.02 18.45 -13.80
CA PRO A 48 -2.68 17.92 -13.68
C PRO A 48 -1.65 19.04 -13.46
N TRP A 49 -0.61 18.72 -12.72
CA TRP A 49 0.38 19.69 -12.30
C TRP A 49 1.59 19.71 -13.24
N VAL A 50 2.19 20.89 -13.39
CA VAL A 50 3.41 21.07 -14.19
C VAL A 50 4.64 21.31 -13.29
N ASN A 51 4.41 21.87 -12.11
CA ASN A 51 5.45 22.20 -11.16
C ASN A 51 5.29 21.34 -9.91
N GLN A 52 6.22 20.42 -9.70
CA GLN A 52 6.30 19.59 -8.50
C GLN A 52 6.32 20.46 -7.24
N GLY A 53 5.55 20.10 -6.21
CA GLY A 53 5.49 20.89 -4.98
C GLY A 53 4.74 22.23 -5.10
N SER A 54 4.01 22.49 -6.19
CA SER A 54 3.15 23.67 -6.35
C SER A 54 1.78 23.50 -5.68
N ASN A 55 1.03 24.59 -5.49
CA ASN A 55 -0.34 24.51 -4.96
C ASN A 55 -1.28 23.68 -5.86
N ALA A 56 -1.06 23.68 -7.18
CA ALA A 56 -1.83 22.87 -8.12
C ALA A 56 -1.59 21.38 -7.88
N HIS A 57 -0.31 20.98 -7.80
CA HIS A 57 0.07 19.62 -7.41
C HIS A 57 -0.56 19.26 -6.06
N ARG A 58 -0.46 20.12 -5.05
CA ARG A 58 -1.05 19.87 -3.72
C ARG A 58 -2.55 19.57 -3.78
N GLY A 59 -3.31 20.38 -4.52
CA GLY A 59 -4.75 20.23 -4.66
C GLY A 59 -5.10 18.95 -5.42
N TRP A 60 -4.40 18.70 -6.52
CA TRP A 60 -4.56 17.49 -7.34
C TRP A 60 -4.27 16.23 -6.54
N ALA A 61 -3.11 16.14 -5.88
CA ALA A 61 -2.72 15.01 -5.05
C ALA A 61 -3.73 14.77 -3.92
N ALA A 62 -4.12 15.82 -3.18
CA ALA A 62 -5.07 15.68 -2.09
C ALA A 62 -6.47 15.23 -2.54
N ALA A 63 -6.93 15.71 -3.71
CA ALA A 63 -8.18 15.26 -4.31
C ALA A 63 -8.08 13.80 -4.78
N SER A 64 -6.99 13.44 -5.47
CA SER A 64 -6.71 12.09 -5.94
C SER A 64 -6.68 11.09 -4.77
N THR A 65 -6.00 11.40 -3.67
CA THR A 65 -5.93 10.52 -2.50
C THR A 65 -7.27 10.37 -1.78
N LEU A 66 -8.08 11.42 -1.61
CA LEU A 66 -9.41 11.27 -1.01
C LEU A 66 -10.36 10.45 -1.87
N ASN A 67 -10.33 10.67 -3.19
CA ASN A 67 -11.15 9.91 -4.11
C ASN A 67 -10.70 8.44 -4.14
N ALA A 68 -9.39 8.19 -4.10
CA ALA A 68 -8.83 6.84 -3.98
C ALA A 68 -9.27 6.16 -2.70
N LEU A 69 -9.23 6.83 -1.55
CA LEU A 69 -9.73 6.26 -0.30
C LEU A 69 -11.21 5.86 -0.41
N ALA A 70 -12.06 6.71 -1.00
CA ALA A 70 -13.47 6.41 -1.18
C ALA A 70 -13.70 5.22 -2.12
N GLU A 71 -12.97 5.18 -3.24
CA GLU A 71 -13.01 4.10 -4.24
C GLU A 71 -12.51 2.79 -3.63
N PHE A 72 -11.35 2.80 -2.95
CA PHE A 72 -10.80 1.65 -2.24
C PHE A 72 -11.82 1.07 -1.27
N ARG A 73 -12.47 1.89 -0.44
CA ARG A 73 -13.48 1.39 0.51
C ARG A 73 -14.66 0.72 -0.20
N GLY A 74 -15.07 1.24 -1.35
CA GLY A 74 -16.12 0.62 -2.17
C GLY A 74 -15.69 -0.71 -2.77
N GLN A 75 -14.48 -0.78 -3.33
CA GLN A 75 -13.92 -2.02 -3.88
C GLN A 75 -13.66 -3.06 -2.78
N ALA A 76 -13.10 -2.64 -1.66
CA ALA A 76 -12.86 -3.48 -0.48
C ALA A 76 -14.14 -4.12 0.03
N GLN A 77 -15.21 -3.32 0.13
CA GLN A 77 -16.53 -3.82 0.51
C GLN A 77 -17.06 -4.84 -0.52
N ALA A 78 -16.90 -4.58 -1.82
CA ALA A 78 -17.35 -5.48 -2.88
C ALA A 78 -16.60 -6.82 -2.85
N ASP A 79 -15.31 -6.80 -2.51
CA ASP A 79 -14.47 -7.98 -2.37
C ASP A 79 -14.59 -8.68 -1.02
N GLY A 80 -15.40 -8.16 -0.09
CA GLY A 80 -15.53 -8.73 1.25
C GLY A 80 -14.24 -8.66 2.07
N ILE A 81 -13.40 -7.65 1.83
CA ILE A 81 -12.22 -7.34 2.66
C ILE A 81 -12.54 -6.16 3.58
N ALA A 82 -11.79 -6.04 4.67
CA ALA A 82 -12.02 -4.98 5.63
C ALA A 82 -11.64 -3.60 5.04
N ALA A 83 -12.37 -2.56 5.44
CA ALA A 83 -11.99 -1.20 5.08
C ALA A 83 -10.89 -0.68 6.02
N PRO A 84 -10.00 0.21 5.54
CA PRO A 84 -8.99 0.84 6.39
C PRO A 84 -9.65 1.61 7.57
N PRO A 85 -8.97 1.76 8.71
CA PRO A 85 -9.45 2.59 9.81
C PRO A 85 -9.37 4.09 9.46
N ASN A 86 -9.59 4.98 10.44
CA ASN A 86 -9.45 6.42 10.22
C ASN A 86 -7.98 6.85 10.11
N LEU A 87 -7.58 7.39 8.97
CA LEU A 87 -6.17 7.66 8.68
C LEU A 87 -5.80 9.15 8.77
N ASP A 88 -4.65 9.44 9.39
CA ASP A 88 -3.91 10.70 9.29
C ASP A 88 -2.83 10.54 8.22
N MET A 89 -3.15 10.98 7.00
CA MET A 89 -2.31 10.77 5.82
C MET A 89 -1.42 11.99 5.57
N TYR A 90 -0.17 11.73 5.24
CA TYR A 90 0.81 12.74 4.88
C TYR A 90 1.19 12.62 3.41
N LEU A 91 1.05 13.70 2.64
CA LEU A 91 1.46 13.75 1.24
C LEU A 91 2.85 14.39 1.12
N THR A 92 3.75 13.76 0.36
CA THR A 92 5.06 14.32 0.04
C THR A 92 5.28 14.38 -1.47
N SER A 93 5.81 15.49 -1.97
CA SER A 93 5.85 15.74 -3.42
C SER A 93 7.09 15.19 -4.11
N ASP A 94 8.07 14.69 -3.37
CA ASP A 94 9.44 14.37 -3.80
C ASP A 94 9.76 12.86 -3.72
N ARG A 95 8.73 12.02 -3.72
CA ARG A 95 8.81 10.55 -3.65
C ARG A 95 7.66 9.91 -4.41
N GLY A 96 7.89 8.72 -4.96
CA GLY A 96 6.87 7.86 -5.59
C GLY A 96 6.45 6.66 -4.73
N ASP A 97 7.04 6.51 -3.55
CA ASP A 97 6.74 5.43 -2.59
C ASP A 97 5.88 5.90 -1.41
N GLY A 98 5.41 4.96 -0.61
CA GLY A 98 4.58 5.21 0.56
C GLY A 98 5.02 4.42 1.79
N PHE A 99 4.26 4.58 2.87
CA PHE A 99 4.25 3.61 3.98
C PHE A 99 2.93 3.70 4.75
N ALA A 100 2.57 2.61 5.43
CA ALA A 100 1.40 2.50 6.30
C ALA A 100 1.79 2.12 7.75
N LEU A 101 2.25 3.09 8.55
CA LEU A 101 2.70 2.87 9.93
C LEU A 101 1.55 2.59 10.91
N MET A 102 0.35 3.09 10.64
CA MET A 102 -0.83 2.94 11.51
C MET A 102 -0.63 3.53 12.93
N LYS A 103 0.11 4.64 13.02
CA LYS A 103 0.55 5.28 14.27
C LYS A 103 -0.55 5.42 15.34
N LYS A 104 -1.74 5.91 14.98
CA LYS A 104 -2.86 6.08 15.92
C LYS A 104 -3.28 4.76 16.56
N GLU A 105 -3.32 3.70 15.76
CA GLU A 105 -3.75 2.37 16.19
C GLU A 105 -2.66 1.66 17.00
N LEU A 106 -1.39 1.87 16.63
CA LEU A 106 -0.24 1.37 17.39
C LEU A 106 -0.10 2.05 18.77
N GLY A 107 -0.37 3.35 18.83
CA GLY A 107 -0.13 4.18 19.99
C GLY A 107 1.36 4.50 20.20
N PRO A 108 1.69 5.43 21.12
CA PRO A 108 3.05 5.96 21.27
C PRO A 108 4.08 4.89 21.65
N VAL A 109 3.75 3.99 22.58
CA VAL A 109 4.69 2.97 23.07
C VAL A 109 5.17 2.04 21.94
N ARG A 110 4.26 1.52 21.11
CA ARG A 110 4.62 0.62 20.01
C ARG A 110 5.33 1.36 18.88
N VAL A 111 4.91 2.59 18.58
CA VAL A 111 5.61 3.43 17.58
C VAL A 111 7.04 3.71 18.04
N TYR A 112 7.26 4.06 19.30
CA TYR A 112 8.61 4.24 19.84
C TYR A 112 9.42 2.95 19.81
N ALA A 113 8.82 1.81 20.14
CA ALA A 113 9.53 0.53 20.04
C ALA A 113 9.93 0.20 18.59
N ALA A 114 9.02 0.32 17.64
CA ALA A 114 9.32 0.07 16.22
C ALA A 114 10.38 1.04 15.68
N MET A 115 10.27 2.31 16.08
CA MET A 115 11.26 3.32 15.77
C MET A 115 12.60 3.00 16.41
N GLU A 116 12.71 2.78 17.72
CA GLU A 116 13.98 2.47 18.39
C GLU A 116 14.65 1.20 17.85
N LEU A 117 13.86 0.16 17.57
CA LEU A 117 14.35 -1.11 17.03
C LEU A 117 14.74 -1.00 15.55
N GLY A 118 14.05 -0.19 14.75
CA GLY A 118 14.37 0.05 13.34
C GLY A 118 15.37 1.21 13.08
N LEU A 119 15.51 2.18 13.99
CA LEU A 119 16.24 3.44 13.82
C LEU A 119 17.75 3.37 13.91
N LEU A 120 18.35 2.18 13.87
CA LEU A 120 19.73 2.14 13.42
C LEU A 120 19.87 2.60 11.96
N GLN A 121 18.79 2.65 11.13
CA GLN A 121 18.95 2.93 9.68
C GLN A 121 17.99 3.91 8.96
N ALA A 122 16.81 4.31 9.47
CA ALA A 122 15.86 5.07 8.62
C ALA A 122 16.24 6.53 8.30
N ASN A 123 16.21 6.92 7.01
CA ASN A 123 16.49 8.29 6.53
C ASN A 123 15.27 9.25 6.58
N PHE A 124 14.04 8.76 6.41
CA PHE A 124 12.83 9.61 6.38
C PHE A 124 12.46 10.18 7.76
N PHE A 125 12.46 9.37 8.82
CA PHE A 125 12.14 9.87 10.16
C PHE A 125 13.19 10.85 10.67
N LYS A 126 14.47 10.66 10.29
CA LYS A 126 15.53 11.64 10.51
C LYS A 126 15.28 12.93 9.71
N PHE A 127 14.83 12.82 8.46
CA PHE A 127 14.45 13.97 7.63
C PHE A 127 13.29 14.77 8.22
N LEU A 128 12.17 14.13 8.59
CA LEU A 128 11.00 14.80 9.19
C LEU A 128 11.34 15.40 10.56
N ALA A 129 12.05 14.67 11.41
CA ALA A 129 12.45 15.13 12.74
C ALA A 129 13.43 16.31 12.71
N TRP A 130 14.46 16.23 11.85
CA TRP A 130 15.44 17.30 11.67
C TRP A 130 14.85 18.54 11.01
N HIS A 131 14.07 18.38 9.92
CA HIS A 131 13.57 19.53 9.18
C HIS A 131 12.31 20.18 9.78
N VAL A 132 11.46 19.42 10.48
CA VAL A 132 10.24 19.97 11.11
C VAL A 132 10.55 20.50 12.51
N LEU A 133 11.42 19.86 13.28
CA LEU A 133 11.58 20.16 14.70
C LEU A 133 13.03 20.38 15.15
N GLY A 134 14.02 20.14 14.28
CA GLY A 134 15.44 20.27 14.62
C GLY A 134 15.90 19.37 15.77
N THR A 135 15.20 18.24 15.98
CA THR A 135 15.39 17.38 17.16
C THR A 135 15.25 15.91 16.80
N SER A 136 15.93 15.03 17.53
CA SER A 136 15.73 13.58 17.50
C SER A 136 14.87 13.08 18.67
N ASN A 137 14.26 13.98 19.44
CA ASN A 137 13.41 13.60 20.58
C ASN A 137 12.07 13.03 20.10
N TYR A 138 11.82 11.76 20.41
CA TYR A 138 10.65 11.00 19.96
C TYR A 138 9.30 11.59 20.44
N ASP A 139 9.26 12.19 21.64
CA ASP A 139 8.04 12.82 22.17
C ASP A 139 7.65 14.06 21.36
N LEU A 140 8.64 14.78 20.84
CA LEU A 140 8.41 15.99 20.04
C LEU A 140 7.99 15.64 18.61
N ILE A 141 8.46 14.53 18.04
CA ILE A 141 8.16 14.13 16.65
C ILE A 141 6.85 13.34 16.53
N TYR A 142 6.42 12.64 17.58
CA TYR A 142 5.20 11.81 17.53
C TYR A 142 3.95 12.54 16.99
N PRO A 143 3.69 13.82 17.33
CA PRO A 143 2.57 14.57 16.76
C PRO A 143 2.64 14.77 15.24
N VAL A 144 3.84 14.75 14.65
CA VAL A 144 4.04 14.96 13.20
C VAL A 144 4.18 13.65 12.42
N ILE A 145 4.38 12.52 13.09
CA ILE A 145 4.37 11.20 12.43
C ILE A 145 2.94 10.90 11.92
N PRO A 146 2.76 10.52 10.65
CA PRO A 146 1.46 10.14 10.13
C PRO A 146 1.11 8.67 10.37
N ASP A 147 -0.16 8.33 10.18
CA ASP A 147 -0.58 6.92 10.07
C ASP A 147 -0.09 6.33 8.75
N MET A 148 -0.05 7.15 7.71
CA MET A 148 0.33 6.76 6.36
C MET A 148 1.00 7.92 5.64
N MET A 149 2.02 7.64 4.85
CA MET A 149 2.65 8.59 3.94
C MET A 149 2.42 8.12 2.50
N ILE A 150 2.06 9.06 1.65
CA ILE A 150 1.93 8.82 0.21
C ILE A 150 2.88 9.78 -0.52
N GLY A 151 3.82 9.21 -1.26
CA GLY A 151 4.57 9.88 -2.30
C GLY A 151 3.63 10.22 -3.46
N VAL A 152 3.66 11.47 -3.89
CA VAL A 152 2.79 11.98 -4.95
C VAL A 152 3.59 12.54 -6.14
N GLU A 153 4.80 12.03 -6.37
CA GLU A 153 5.63 12.49 -7.50
C GLU A 153 5.13 12.01 -8.86
N ASP A 154 4.32 10.97 -8.92
CA ASP A 154 3.77 10.44 -10.17
C ASP A 154 2.82 11.46 -10.82
N GLU A 155 3.08 11.77 -12.09
CA GLU A 155 2.25 12.65 -12.91
C GLU A 155 1.02 11.91 -13.46
N GLU A 156 1.15 10.59 -13.65
CA GLU A 156 0.09 9.74 -14.19
C GLU A 156 -0.88 9.29 -13.10
N SER A 157 -2.18 9.42 -13.39
CA SER A 157 -3.22 9.24 -12.39
C SER A 157 -3.41 7.78 -11.97
N ASP A 158 -3.07 6.82 -12.81
CA ASP A 158 -3.16 5.40 -12.50
C ASP A 158 -1.95 4.91 -11.71
N GLU A 159 -0.74 5.37 -12.02
CA GLU A 159 0.47 5.08 -11.22
C GLU A 159 0.31 5.59 -9.78
N LEU A 160 -0.08 6.86 -9.60
CA LEU A 160 -0.38 7.39 -8.26
C LEU A 160 -1.48 6.59 -7.55
N ARG A 161 -2.48 6.09 -8.29
CA ARG A 161 -3.56 5.29 -7.70
C ARG A 161 -3.09 3.92 -7.25
N THR A 162 -2.19 3.28 -7.99
CA THR A 162 -1.59 2.01 -7.57
C THR A 162 -0.86 2.19 -6.26
N THR A 163 -0.02 3.22 -6.12
CA THR A 163 0.66 3.53 -4.85
C THR A 163 -0.35 3.78 -3.71
N ILE A 164 -1.38 4.59 -3.94
CA ILE A 164 -2.39 4.85 -2.89
C ILE A 164 -3.15 3.57 -2.51
N TYR A 165 -3.55 2.74 -3.48
CA TYR A 165 -4.28 1.50 -3.21
C TYR A 165 -3.41 0.46 -2.52
N HIS A 166 -2.13 0.36 -2.87
CA HIS A 166 -1.13 -0.45 -2.18
C HIS A 166 -1.07 -0.08 -0.69
N GLU A 167 -0.87 1.20 -0.37
CA GLU A 167 -0.79 1.65 1.03
C GLU A 167 -2.11 1.46 1.79
N LEU A 168 -3.25 1.63 1.11
CA LEU A 168 -4.57 1.35 1.69
C LEU A 168 -4.81 -0.14 1.90
N ALA A 169 -4.21 -1.02 1.09
CA ALA A 169 -4.26 -2.47 1.28
C ALA A 169 -3.50 -2.87 2.54
N HIS A 170 -2.35 -2.25 2.82
CA HIS A 170 -1.66 -2.37 4.11
C HIS A 170 -2.55 -1.94 5.28
N ALA A 171 -3.16 -0.75 5.20
CA ALA A 171 -4.05 -0.25 6.24
C ALA A 171 -5.32 -1.11 6.42
N SER A 172 -5.78 -1.78 5.37
CA SER A 172 -6.84 -2.79 5.43
C SER A 172 -6.34 -4.06 6.14
N HIS A 173 -5.19 -4.58 5.75
CA HIS A 173 -4.57 -5.77 6.34
C HIS A 173 -4.32 -5.60 7.84
N PHE A 174 -3.91 -4.42 8.28
CA PHE A 174 -3.81 -4.05 9.70
C PHE A 174 -5.06 -4.44 10.51
N THR A 175 -6.26 -4.25 9.94
CA THR A 175 -7.52 -4.53 10.64
C THR A 175 -7.74 -6.01 10.93
N ASN A 176 -7.06 -6.91 10.20
CA ASN A 176 -7.16 -8.35 10.38
C ASN A 176 -6.08 -8.89 11.34
N VAL A 177 -4.88 -8.32 11.30
CA VAL A 177 -3.72 -8.80 12.08
C VAL A 177 -3.46 -8.04 13.38
N GLY A 178 -3.92 -6.79 13.47
CA GLY A 178 -3.84 -5.97 14.66
C GLY A 178 -2.44 -5.41 15.01
N PRO A 179 -2.36 -4.65 16.11
CA PRO A 179 -1.21 -3.79 16.39
C PRO A 179 0.08 -4.52 16.76
N ASP A 180 0.01 -5.71 17.35
CA ASP A 180 1.21 -6.45 17.75
C ASP A 180 1.93 -7.04 16.53
N TYR A 181 1.17 -7.59 15.57
CA TYR A 181 1.70 -8.02 14.29
C TYR A 181 2.32 -6.83 13.53
N TRP A 182 1.58 -5.73 13.45
CA TRP A 182 1.99 -4.58 12.67
C TRP A 182 3.22 -3.87 13.22
N MET A 183 3.41 -3.88 14.54
CA MET A 183 4.65 -3.37 15.15
C MET A 183 5.88 -4.16 14.69
N LEU A 184 5.76 -5.49 14.57
CA LEU A 184 6.85 -6.35 14.08
C LEU A 184 7.14 -6.07 12.60
N LEU A 185 6.10 -5.96 11.77
CA LEU A 185 6.22 -5.58 10.37
C LEU A 185 6.93 -4.23 10.22
N ALA A 186 6.42 -3.18 10.87
CA ALA A 186 7.02 -1.84 10.81
C ALA A 186 8.48 -1.84 11.28
N THR A 187 8.84 -2.65 12.29
CA THR A 187 10.23 -2.77 12.73
C THR A 187 11.11 -3.38 11.64
N ALA A 188 10.62 -4.43 10.98
CA ALA A 188 11.32 -5.16 9.93
C ALA A 188 11.56 -4.29 8.69
N GLU A 189 10.52 -3.63 8.17
CA GLU A 189 10.61 -2.73 7.00
C GLU A 189 11.52 -1.53 7.26
N ILE A 190 11.43 -0.93 8.45
CA ILE A 190 12.33 0.17 8.84
C ILE A 190 13.79 -0.31 8.89
N GLY A 191 14.02 -1.53 9.39
CA GLY A 191 15.36 -2.14 9.45
C GLY A 191 15.93 -2.49 8.07
N ALA A 192 15.05 -2.79 7.10
CA ALA A 192 15.37 -3.13 5.72
C ALA A 192 15.41 -1.92 4.76
N ASP A 193 15.08 -0.72 5.25
CA ASP A 193 14.90 0.51 4.46
C ASP A 193 13.84 0.36 3.35
N GLY A 194 12.74 -0.33 3.66
CA GLY A 194 11.64 -0.61 2.74
C GLY A 194 11.39 -2.11 2.65
N TRP A 195 11.28 -2.62 1.42
CA TRP A 195 10.89 -4.00 1.15
C TRP A 195 11.99 -5.01 1.49
N GLY A 196 13.26 -4.58 1.57
CA GLY A 196 14.36 -5.48 1.87
C GLY A 196 14.60 -6.53 0.81
N ASP A 197 15.09 -7.68 1.26
CA ASP A 197 15.45 -8.85 0.47
C ASP A 197 15.19 -10.14 1.26
N GLU A 198 15.47 -11.29 0.67
CA GLU A 198 15.25 -12.61 1.27
C GLU A 198 16.07 -12.84 2.56
N ASN A 199 17.12 -12.05 2.78
CA ASN A 199 18.00 -12.13 3.94
C ASN A 199 17.64 -11.11 5.03
N SER A 200 16.63 -10.27 4.79
CA SER A 200 16.20 -9.23 5.71
C SER A 200 15.57 -9.82 6.98
N GLN A 201 15.69 -9.10 8.09
CA GLN A 201 15.09 -9.53 9.35
C GLN A 201 13.56 -9.61 9.18
N ASP A 202 12.96 -10.76 9.50
CA ASP A 202 11.53 -11.01 9.32
C ASP A 202 11.05 -10.81 7.86
N ALA A 203 11.93 -11.11 6.89
CA ALA A 203 11.65 -11.00 5.45
C ALA A 203 10.36 -11.72 5.04
N GLY A 204 10.03 -12.86 5.66
CA GLY A 204 8.78 -13.57 5.40
C GLY A 204 7.54 -12.72 5.68
N ARG A 205 7.54 -11.90 6.74
CA ARG A 205 6.41 -11.04 7.09
C ARG A 205 6.27 -9.88 6.12
N ILE A 206 7.41 -9.28 5.76
CA ILE A 206 7.45 -8.24 4.73
C ILE A 206 6.89 -8.81 3.42
N SER A 207 7.41 -9.96 2.98
CA SER A 207 7.05 -10.63 1.74
C SER A 207 5.54 -10.88 1.59
N ILE A 208 4.88 -11.44 2.60
CA ILE A 208 3.42 -11.67 2.52
C ILE A 208 2.61 -10.36 2.58
N CYS A 209 3.05 -9.37 3.36
CA CYS A 209 2.33 -8.10 3.47
C CYS A 209 2.44 -7.28 2.18
N GLU A 210 3.64 -7.16 1.63
CA GLU A 210 3.90 -6.44 0.38
C GLU A 210 3.28 -7.17 -0.82
N SER A 211 3.33 -8.50 -0.87
CA SER A 211 2.68 -9.30 -1.91
C SER A 211 1.16 -9.06 -1.94
N TRP A 212 0.51 -9.04 -0.77
CA TRP A 212 -0.92 -8.73 -0.69
C TRP A 212 -1.22 -7.28 -1.11
N ALA A 213 -0.38 -6.33 -0.68
CA ALA A 213 -0.57 -4.92 -0.97
C ALA A 213 -0.40 -4.61 -2.46
N GLU A 214 0.61 -5.18 -3.11
CA GLU A 214 0.79 -5.09 -4.57
C GLU A 214 -0.39 -5.67 -5.33
N HIS A 215 -0.83 -6.88 -4.96
CA HIS A 215 -1.97 -7.52 -5.60
C HIS A 215 -3.22 -6.65 -5.55
N ILE A 216 -3.59 -6.14 -4.38
CA ILE A 216 -4.76 -5.26 -4.23
C ILE A 216 -4.53 -3.92 -4.95
N GLY A 217 -3.32 -3.36 -4.86
CA GLY A 217 -2.95 -2.11 -5.52
C GLY A 217 -3.18 -2.18 -7.02
N GLU A 218 -2.56 -3.15 -7.69
CA GLU A 218 -2.68 -3.33 -9.14
C GLU A 218 -4.07 -3.80 -9.55
N THR A 219 -4.71 -4.71 -8.78
CA THR A 219 -6.08 -5.15 -9.07
C THR A 219 -7.08 -3.98 -9.03
N TYR A 220 -6.98 -3.10 -8.04
CA TYR A 220 -7.94 -1.99 -7.87
C TYR A 220 -7.66 -0.85 -8.85
N THR A 221 -6.40 -0.64 -9.24
CA THR A 221 -6.05 0.24 -10.35
C THR A 221 -6.57 -0.33 -11.67
N HIS A 222 -6.37 -1.62 -11.95
CA HIS A 222 -6.90 -2.28 -13.14
C HIS A 222 -8.41 -2.10 -13.23
N ARG A 223 -9.17 -2.40 -12.17
CA ARG A 223 -10.64 -2.23 -12.18
C ARG A 223 -11.06 -0.79 -12.44
N ARG A 224 -10.28 0.20 -11.99
CA ARG A 224 -10.58 1.62 -12.16
C ARG A 224 -10.29 2.14 -13.56
N TYR A 225 -9.21 1.69 -14.17
CA TYR A 225 -8.68 2.25 -15.42
C TYR A 225 -8.81 1.32 -16.62
N LEU A 226 -8.89 0.00 -16.37
CA LEU A 226 -8.92 -1.06 -17.36
C LEU A 226 -7.75 -0.86 -18.36
N GLY A 227 -8.03 -0.89 -19.66
CA GLY A 227 -7.05 -0.60 -20.71
C GLY A 227 -6.71 0.88 -20.92
N ASN A 228 -7.25 1.81 -20.12
CA ASN A 228 -6.92 3.24 -20.19
C ASN A 228 -5.94 3.62 -19.08
N ASN A 229 -4.71 3.15 -19.22
CA ASN A 229 -3.63 3.26 -18.24
C ASN A 229 -2.33 3.79 -18.91
N SER A 230 -1.36 4.23 -18.11
CA SER A 230 -0.09 4.81 -18.58
C SER A 230 0.97 3.76 -18.92
N ILE A 231 0.80 2.51 -18.47
CA ILE A 231 1.83 1.48 -18.55
C ILE A 231 1.75 0.67 -19.85
N PHE A 232 2.83 -0.08 -20.14
CA PHE A 232 2.81 -1.00 -21.27
C PHE A 232 1.92 -2.22 -20.96
N GLY A 233 0.80 -2.33 -21.67
CA GLY A 233 -0.20 -3.37 -21.43
C GLY A 233 -1.30 -2.85 -20.51
N ASP A 234 -1.54 -3.55 -19.41
CA ASP A 234 -2.41 -3.10 -18.34
C ASP A 234 -1.94 -3.67 -16.99
N TRP A 235 -2.58 -3.21 -15.92
CA TRP A 235 -2.24 -3.57 -14.56
C TRP A 235 -2.52 -5.05 -14.22
N GLU A 236 -3.43 -5.72 -14.94
CA GLU A 236 -3.67 -7.16 -14.75
C GLU A 236 -2.54 -7.97 -15.38
N ARG A 237 -2.14 -7.61 -16.60
CA ARG A 237 -0.96 -8.16 -17.25
C ARG A 237 0.32 -7.96 -16.43
N ARG A 238 0.44 -6.87 -15.67
CA ARG A 238 1.60 -6.65 -14.80
C ARG A 238 1.65 -7.68 -13.67
N LEU A 239 0.53 -8.02 -13.03
CA LEU A 239 0.44 -9.12 -12.07
C LEU A 239 0.85 -10.46 -12.69
N GLU A 240 0.37 -10.74 -13.89
CA GLU A 240 0.64 -12.00 -14.64
C GLU A 240 2.11 -12.16 -15.04
N THR A 241 2.80 -11.04 -15.30
CA THR A 241 4.18 -11.06 -15.81
C THR A 241 5.23 -10.74 -14.75
N THR A 242 4.80 -10.39 -13.53
CA THR A 242 5.70 -10.12 -12.42
C THR A 242 5.71 -11.30 -11.47
N ARG A 243 6.84 -11.98 -11.40
CA ARG A 243 7.05 -13.10 -10.47
C ARG A 243 7.25 -12.56 -9.06
N ASN A 244 8.44 -12.02 -8.78
CA ASN A 244 8.76 -11.41 -7.50
C ASN A 244 9.19 -9.94 -7.65
N ASP A 245 9.26 -9.20 -6.54
CA ASP A 245 9.94 -7.90 -6.54
C ASP A 245 11.46 -8.09 -6.66
N THR A 246 12.02 -8.85 -5.71
CA THR A 246 13.40 -9.32 -5.77
C THR A 246 13.45 -10.84 -5.77
N THR A 247 14.57 -11.41 -6.19
CA THR A 247 14.65 -12.87 -6.32
C THR A 247 14.38 -13.55 -4.98
N ASP A 248 13.44 -14.49 -4.99
CA ASP A 248 12.94 -15.22 -3.82
C ASP A 248 12.31 -14.32 -2.73
N HIS A 249 11.88 -13.10 -3.07
CA HIS A 249 11.31 -12.15 -2.10
C HIS A 249 10.20 -11.26 -2.67
N VAL A 250 9.09 -11.18 -1.93
CA VAL A 250 7.82 -10.53 -2.29
C VAL A 250 7.22 -11.09 -3.60
N PRO A 251 6.39 -12.14 -3.52
CA PRO A 251 5.80 -12.77 -4.71
C PRO A 251 4.57 -11.99 -5.21
N ILE A 252 4.75 -11.15 -6.23
CA ILE A 252 3.75 -10.16 -6.66
C ILE A 252 2.57 -10.81 -7.36
N GLY A 253 2.82 -11.72 -8.30
CA GLY A 253 1.76 -12.40 -9.05
C GLY A 253 1.00 -13.47 -8.27
N LEU A 254 1.50 -13.89 -7.11
CA LEU A 254 1.00 -15.08 -6.39
C LEU A 254 -0.50 -15.03 -6.07
N HIS A 255 -0.97 -13.90 -5.56
CA HIS A 255 -2.39 -13.74 -5.22
C HIS A 255 -3.28 -13.71 -6.47
N HIS A 256 -2.75 -13.22 -7.60
CA HIS A 256 -3.45 -13.26 -8.87
C HIS A 256 -3.61 -14.69 -9.35
N GLY A 257 -2.52 -15.47 -9.39
CA GLY A 257 -2.50 -16.90 -9.78
C GLY A 257 -3.41 -17.80 -8.93
N LEU A 258 -3.73 -17.41 -7.69
CA LEU A 258 -4.73 -18.12 -6.89
C LEU A 258 -6.18 -17.85 -7.38
N ILE A 259 -6.43 -16.70 -7.98
CA ILE A 259 -7.77 -16.22 -8.34
C ILE A 259 -8.10 -16.55 -9.79
N ASP A 260 -7.20 -16.27 -10.70
CA ASP A 260 -7.44 -16.29 -12.13
C ASP A 260 -7.31 -17.70 -12.72
N VAL A 261 -7.16 -17.83 -14.03
CA VAL A 261 -7.03 -19.14 -14.69
C VAL A 261 -5.77 -19.10 -15.51
N ALA A 262 -4.81 -19.98 -15.16
CA ALA A 262 -3.57 -20.29 -15.86
C ALA A 262 -3.52 -19.79 -17.31
N ASN A 263 -2.55 -18.93 -17.58
CA ASN A 263 -2.44 -18.18 -18.81
C ASN A 263 -1.09 -18.41 -19.51
N VAL A 264 -1.01 -18.10 -20.80
CA VAL A 264 0.24 -18.21 -21.58
C VAL A 264 1.33 -17.23 -21.12
N LEU A 265 0.97 -16.23 -20.32
CA LEU A 265 1.89 -15.21 -19.82
C LEU A 265 2.78 -15.74 -18.69
N ASP A 266 2.31 -16.73 -17.94
CA ASP A 266 3.03 -17.42 -16.85
C ASP A 266 4.37 -18.01 -17.31
N ALA A 267 4.48 -18.36 -18.60
CA ALA A 267 5.67 -18.99 -19.14
C ALA A 267 6.92 -18.08 -19.15
N ASN A 268 6.76 -16.76 -19.01
CA ASN A 268 7.86 -15.80 -19.06
C ASN A 268 7.74 -14.70 -17.99
N ALA A 269 7.15 -15.00 -16.83
CA ALA A 269 7.13 -14.06 -15.72
C ALA A 269 8.56 -13.81 -15.22
N CYS A 270 8.82 -12.57 -14.79
CA CYS A 270 10.15 -12.14 -14.35
C CYS A 270 10.09 -11.41 -13.01
N ASP A 271 11.16 -11.53 -12.24
CA ASP A 271 11.39 -10.66 -11.08
C ASP A 271 11.62 -9.21 -11.53
N ARG A 272 11.30 -8.23 -10.68
CA ARG A 272 11.59 -6.80 -10.94
C ARG A 272 13.08 -6.44 -10.77
N THR A 273 13.92 -7.41 -10.39
CA THR A 273 15.38 -7.25 -10.25
C THR A 273 16.06 -6.77 -11.53
N ARG A 274 17.27 -6.22 -11.38
CA ARG A 274 18.13 -5.83 -12.49
C ARG A 274 19.49 -6.52 -12.38
N PRO A 275 19.83 -7.47 -13.28
CA PRO A 275 19.04 -7.97 -14.41
C PRO A 275 17.83 -8.82 -13.96
N PRO A 276 16.72 -8.84 -14.73
CA PRO A 276 15.54 -9.62 -14.39
C PRO A 276 15.84 -11.12 -14.46
N GLN A 277 15.35 -11.85 -13.47
CA GLN A 277 15.35 -13.31 -13.48
C GLN A 277 13.96 -13.79 -13.88
N CYS A 278 13.89 -14.58 -14.95
CA CYS A 278 12.62 -15.04 -15.50
C CYS A 278 12.50 -16.55 -15.40
N GLY A 279 11.28 -17.05 -15.18
CA GLY A 279 10.99 -18.46 -15.09
C GLY A 279 9.50 -18.74 -15.34
N PRO A 280 9.16 -19.99 -15.72
CA PRO A 280 7.76 -20.36 -15.87
C PRO A 280 7.08 -20.45 -14.50
N ILE A 281 5.86 -19.94 -14.40
CA ILE A 281 4.97 -20.18 -13.26
C ILE A 281 4.13 -21.43 -13.54
N VAL A 282 4.14 -22.39 -12.62
CA VAL A 282 3.29 -23.58 -12.69
C VAL A 282 1.94 -23.24 -12.08
N ASP A 283 1.07 -22.61 -12.88
CA ASP A 283 -0.27 -22.29 -12.44
C ASP A 283 -1.28 -23.38 -12.89
N ASN A 284 -1.88 -24.03 -11.89
CA ASN A 284 -3.02 -24.95 -12.06
C ASN A 284 -4.07 -24.69 -10.98
N VAL A 285 -4.07 -23.49 -10.40
CA VAL A 285 -4.94 -23.09 -9.32
C VAL A 285 -5.86 -22.00 -9.84
N SER A 286 -7.12 -21.98 -9.39
CA SER A 286 -8.05 -20.92 -9.80
C SER A 286 -9.24 -20.80 -8.86
N GLY A 287 -9.93 -19.66 -8.92
CA GLY A 287 -11.26 -19.52 -8.32
C GLY A 287 -11.28 -19.24 -6.82
N PHE A 288 -10.13 -18.96 -6.20
CA PHE A 288 -10.14 -18.25 -4.92
C PHE A 288 -10.64 -16.81 -5.12
N SER A 289 -11.09 -16.17 -4.04
CA SER A 289 -11.54 -14.78 -4.05
C SER A 289 -10.70 -13.94 -3.08
N ASN A 290 -10.63 -12.62 -3.35
CA ASN A 290 -9.99 -11.68 -2.43
C ASN A 290 -10.51 -11.80 -0.99
N SER A 291 -11.82 -12.05 -0.79
CA SER A 291 -12.39 -12.28 0.55
C SER A 291 -11.78 -13.50 1.25
N GLN A 292 -11.68 -14.62 0.53
CA GLN A 292 -11.11 -15.86 1.05
C GLN A 292 -9.64 -15.68 1.41
N LEU A 293 -8.85 -15.13 0.49
CA LEU A 293 -7.41 -14.89 0.68
C LEU A 293 -7.16 -13.93 1.84
N PHE A 294 -7.90 -12.81 1.92
CA PHE A 294 -7.83 -11.89 3.04
C PHE A 294 -8.20 -12.55 4.38
N SER A 295 -9.19 -13.44 4.40
CA SER A 295 -9.67 -14.05 5.65
C SER A 295 -8.61 -14.91 6.36
N VAL A 296 -7.61 -15.41 5.64
CA VAL A 296 -6.53 -16.23 6.23
C VAL A 296 -5.29 -15.43 6.60
N LEU A 297 -5.17 -14.16 6.16
CA LEU A 297 -4.15 -13.19 6.57
C LEU A 297 -4.33 -12.74 8.03
N THR A 298 -4.04 -13.68 8.92
CA THR A 298 -4.26 -13.58 10.36
C THR A 298 -2.95 -13.31 11.10
N PRO A 299 -2.95 -12.92 12.39
CA PRO A 299 -1.72 -12.62 13.13
C PRO A 299 -0.69 -13.77 13.16
N GLN A 300 -1.11 -15.00 12.84
CA GLN A 300 -0.26 -16.19 12.78
C GLN A 300 0.48 -16.34 11.43
N VAL A 301 0.03 -15.66 10.37
CA VAL A 301 0.64 -15.72 9.04
C VAL A 301 1.81 -14.76 8.97
N SER A 302 3.01 -15.26 9.25
CA SER A 302 4.25 -14.46 9.26
C SER A 302 5.16 -14.71 8.06
N ASN A 303 4.79 -15.60 7.14
CA ASN A 303 5.53 -15.87 5.91
C ASN A 303 4.63 -16.56 4.87
N ILE A 304 5.18 -16.74 3.67
CA ILE A 304 4.52 -17.34 2.51
C ILE A 304 4.18 -18.82 2.77
N GLU A 305 5.02 -19.58 3.47
CA GLU A 305 4.76 -21.00 3.75
C GLU A 305 3.58 -21.19 4.70
N VAL A 306 3.51 -20.40 5.77
CA VAL A 306 2.38 -20.42 6.70
C VAL A 306 1.12 -19.94 6.00
N TYR A 307 1.22 -18.97 5.08
CA TYR A 307 0.09 -18.53 4.27
C TYR A 307 -0.44 -19.65 3.35
N ARG A 308 0.46 -20.34 2.64
CA ARG A 308 0.14 -21.52 1.82
C ARG A 308 -0.59 -22.59 2.62
N ASP A 309 -0.03 -22.97 3.77
CA ASP A 309 -0.59 -24.00 4.63
C ASP A 309 -2.00 -23.60 5.09
N ARG A 310 -2.23 -22.32 5.38
CA ARG A 310 -3.56 -21.80 5.72
C ARG A 310 -4.54 -21.85 4.55
N ILE A 311 -4.10 -21.58 3.31
CA ILE A 311 -4.95 -21.74 2.13
C ILE A 311 -5.35 -23.21 1.96
N VAL A 312 -4.40 -24.14 2.06
CA VAL A 312 -4.64 -25.58 1.93
C VAL A 312 -5.58 -26.08 3.03
N ASP A 313 -5.34 -25.71 4.29
CA ASP A 313 -6.10 -26.24 5.42
C ASP A 313 -7.50 -25.61 5.54
N VAL A 314 -7.63 -24.32 5.24
CA VAL A 314 -8.84 -23.55 5.54
C VAL A 314 -9.69 -23.32 4.30
N LEU A 315 -9.08 -22.97 3.16
CA LEU A 315 -9.81 -22.46 2.00
C LEU A 315 -10.03 -23.52 0.92
N LEU A 316 -9.03 -24.39 0.67
CA LEU A 316 -9.11 -25.42 -0.38
C LEU A 316 -10.37 -26.29 -0.31
N PRO A 317 -10.89 -26.72 0.87
CA PRO A 317 -12.14 -27.48 0.93
C PRO A 317 -13.36 -26.75 0.35
N SER A 318 -13.30 -25.42 0.25
CA SER A 318 -14.38 -24.56 -0.27
C SER A 318 -14.23 -24.19 -1.75
N VAL A 319 -13.11 -24.53 -2.40
CA VAL A 319 -12.81 -24.19 -3.80
C VAL A 319 -12.52 -25.47 -4.59
N PRO A 320 -13.57 -26.17 -5.09
CA PRO A 320 -13.41 -27.44 -5.77
C PRO A 320 -12.68 -27.27 -7.12
N GLY A 321 -11.86 -28.26 -7.47
CA GLY A 321 -11.07 -28.26 -8.72
C GLY A 321 -9.58 -28.04 -8.49
N ASN A 322 -9.21 -27.41 -7.37
CA ASN A 322 -7.83 -27.28 -6.93
C ASN A 322 -7.37 -28.51 -6.14
N THR A 323 -6.06 -28.70 -6.03
CA THR A 323 -5.43 -29.72 -5.18
C THR A 323 -4.36 -29.09 -4.30
N ALA A 324 -4.02 -29.73 -3.17
CA ALA A 324 -2.92 -29.27 -2.32
C ALA A 324 -1.60 -29.22 -3.12
N GLN A 325 -1.33 -30.24 -3.95
CA GLN A 325 -0.16 -30.26 -4.82
C GLN A 325 -0.16 -29.09 -5.82
N GLY A 326 -1.30 -28.75 -6.41
CA GLY A 326 -1.38 -27.60 -7.33
C GLY A 326 -1.07 -26.28 -6.63
N ILE A 327 -1.52 -26.11 -5.39
CA ILE A 327 -1.16 -24.95 -4.55
C ILE A 327 0.34 -24.98 -4.23
N ASP A 328 0.90 -26.13 -3.85
CA ASP A 328 2.34 -26.25 -3.58
C ASP A 328 3.16 -25.91 -4.83
N ASP A 329 2.76 -26.40 -6.01
CA ASP A 329 3.45 -26.14 -7.29
C ASP A 329 3.41 -24.65 -7.66
N LEU A 330 2.27 -23.99 -7.46
CA LEU A 330 2.15 -22.54 -7.66
C LEU A 330 3.09 -21.77 -6.71
N PHE A 331 3.05 -22.08 -5.42
CA PHE A 331 3.89 -21.41 -4.43
C PHE A 331 5.39 -21.64 -4.66
N ASN A 332 5.79 -22.84 -5.09
CA ASN A 332 7.19 -23.15 -5.43
C ASN A 332 7.65 -22.45 -6.72
N SER A 333 6.71 -21.90 -7.50
CA SER A 333 7.03 -21.14 -8.71
C SER A 333 7.35 -19.67 -8.44
N TYR A 334 7.14 -19.17 -7.23
CA TYR A 334 7.53 -17.83 -6.81
C TYR A 334 8.78 -17.91 -5.98
#